data_AF-A0A392NVN3-F1
#
_entry.id   AF-A0A392NVN3-F1
#
_cell.length_a   1.000
_cell.length_b   1.000
_cell.length_c   1.000
_cell.angle_alpha   90.00
_cell.angle_beta   90.00
_cell.angle_gamma   90.00
#
_symmetry.space_group_name_H-M   'P 1'
#
loop_
_entity.id
_entity.type
_entity.pdbx_description
1 polymer ?
#
loop_
_entity_poly.entity_id
_entity_poly.type
_entity_poly.pdbx_seq_one_letter_code
_entity_poly.pdbx_strand_id
1 'polypeptide(L)' 'MIKKSKHLVVFTGAGISTSCGIPDFRGPKGIWTLQREGKALPEASLPFHRAVPSLTHMALVELEKAGILKFVISQ' A
#
# COMPACT_ATOMS: atom_id res chain seq x y z
N MET A 1 14.94 -8.94 13.34
CA MET A 1 14.50 -9.75 12.19
C MET A 1 15.20 -9.30 10.91
N ILE A 2 14.90 -8.10 10.37
CA ILE A 2 15.47 -7.59 9.10
C ILE A 2 17.00 -7.65 9.02
N LYS A 3 17.73 -7.07 9.98
CA LYS A 3 19.21 -7.05 9.98
C LYS A 3 19.88 -8.44 9.97
N LYS A 4 19.16 -9.50 10.35
CA LYS A 4 19.67 -10.89 10.38
C LYS A 4 19.27 -11.68 9.13
N SER A 5 18.40 -11.14 8.27
CA SER A 5 17.92 -11.82 7.07
C SER A 5 18.89 -11.63 5.91
N LYS A 6 19.19 -12.72 5.18
CA LYS A 6 19.99 -12.66 3.94
C LYS A 6 19.19 -12.15 2.74
N HIS A 7 17.88 -12.44 2.72
CA HIS A 7 16.97 -12.07 1.63
C HIS A 7 15.66 -11.52 2.21
N LEU A 8 15.49 -10.20 2.15
CA LEU A 8 14.22 -9.55 2.48
C LEU A 8 13.36 -9.45 1.21
N VAL A 9 12.13 -9.99 1.29
CA VAL A 9 11.08 -9.82 0.29
C VAL A 9 9.89 -9.16 0.96
N VAL A 10 9.31 -8.15 0.32
CA VAL A 10 8.13 -7.45 0.84
C VAL A 10 6.94 -7.71 -0.06
N PHE A 11 5.80 -8.07 0.55
CA PHE A 11 4.51 -8.18 -0.11
C PHE A 11 3.66 -6.95 0.22
N THR A 12 3.16 -6.27 -0.80
CA THR A 12 2.32 -5.08 -0.65
C THR A 12 0.89 -5.33 -1.15
N GLY A 13 -0.02 -4.49 -0.70
CA GLY A 13 -1.39 -4.44 -1.19
C GLY A 13 -1.96 -3.04 -0.99
N ALA A 14 -3.25 -2.85 -1.30
CA ALA A 14 -3.90 -1.53 -1.32
C ALA A 14 -3.72 -0.70 -0.03
N GLY A 15 -3.52 -1.36 1.12
CA GLY A 15 -3.34 -0.71 2.42
C GLY A 15 -2.22 0.35 2.45
N ILE A 16 -1.11 0.14 1.73
CA ILE A 16 0.02 1.11 1.75
C ILE A 16 -0.30 2.43 1.02
N SER A 17 -1.41 2.47 0.28
CA SER A 17 -1.89 3.61 -0.51
C SER A 17 -3.10 4.32 0.10
N THR A 18 -3.65 3.81 1.21
CA THR A 18 -4.78 4.44 1.93
C THR A 18 -4.47 5.87 2.37
N SER A 19 -3.26 6.12 2.84
CA SER A 19 -2.77 7.46 3.19
C SER A 19 -2.53 8.36 1.97
N CYS A 20 -2.47 7.81 0.76
CA CYS A 20 -2.37 8.55 -0.50
C CYS A 20 -3.73 8.97 -1.06
N GLY A 21 -4.82 8.73 -0.32
CA GLY A 21 -6.18 9.02 -0.79
C GLY A 21 -6.81 7.94 -1.66
N ILE A 22 -6.17 6.77 -1.78
CA ILE A 22 -6.67 5.64 -2.56
C ILE A 22 -7.30 4.63 -1.59
N PRO A 23 -8.61 4.38 -1.64
CA PRO A 23 -9.25 3.45 -0.72
C PRO A 23 -8.73 2.02 -0.91
N ASP A 24 -8.69 1.26 0.19
CA ASP A 24 -8.44 -0.17 0.10
C ASP A 24 -9.70 -0.94 -0.29
N PHE A 25 -9.56 -2.26 -0.37
CA PHE A 25 -10.66 -3.14 -0.75
C PHE A 25 -11.44 -3.70 0.43
N ARG A 26 -10.79 -4.02 1.56
CA ARG A 26 -11.36 -4.87 2.63
C ARG A 26 -11.18 -4.31 4.04
N GLY A 27 -10.62 -3.11 4.18
CA GLY A 27 -10.55 -2.43 5.46
C GLY A 27 -11.93 -1.95 5.92
N PRO A 28 -12.03 -1.32 7.11
CA PRO A 28 -13.31 -0.85 7.65
C PRO A 28 -14.08 0.11 6.73
N LYS A 29 -13.38 0.83 5.85
CA LYS A 29 -13.94 1.71 4.82
C LYS A 29 -13.56 1.26 3.40
N GLY A 30 -13.24 -0.02 3.23
CA GLY A 30 -12.83 -0.59 1.94
C GLY A 30 -14.00 -0.75 0.98
N ILE A 31 -13.70 -0.77 -0.32
CA ILE A 31 -14.71 -0.87 -1.40
C ILE A 31 -15.66 -2.06 -1.18
N TRP A 32 -15.12 -3.26 -0.96
CA TRP A 32 -15.92 -4.47 -0.78
C TRP A 32 -16.63 -4.54 0.57
N THR A 33 -16.07 -3.90 1.60
CA THR A 33 -16.69 -3.78 2.92
C THR A 33 -17.95 -2.93 2.83
N LEU A 34 -17.83 -1.72 2.27
CA LEU A 34 -18.95 -0.79 2.15
C LEU A 34 -20.00 -1.30 1.15
N GLN A 35 -19.58 -1.93 0.05
CA GLN A 35 -20.51 -2.56 -0.90
C GLN A 35 -21.35 -3.67 -0.24
N ARG A 36 -20.73 -4.53 0.58
CA ARG A 36 -21.45 -5.60 1.30
C ARG A 36 -22.46 -5.04 2.30
N GLU A 37 -22.14 -3.90 2.91
CA GLU A 37 -23.01 -3.20 3.86
C GLU A 37 -24.12 -2.37 3.19
N GLY A 38 -24.18 -2.34 1.86
CA GLY A 38 -25.12 -1.50 1.11
C GLY A 38 -24.88 0.00 1.30
N LYS A 39 -23.66 0.38 1.71
CA LYS A 39 -23.26 1.78 1.93
C LYS A 39 -22.66 2.38 0.66
N ALA A 40 -22.60 3.70 0.61
CA ALA A 40 -21.90 4.43 -0.44
C ALA A 40 -20.44 3.98 -0.53
N LEU A 41 -19.94 3.82 -1.76
CA LEU A 41 -18.55 3.45 -2.00
C LEU A 41 -17.60 4.57 -1.55
N PRO A 42 -16.40 4.24 -1.07
CA PRO A 42 -15.44 5.26 -0.69
C PRO A 42 -14.94 5.97 -1.95
N GLU A 43 -14.96 7.29 -1.94
CA GLU A 43 -14.36 8.09 -3.00
C GLU A 43 -12.85 8.24 -2.75
N ALA A 44 -12.07 8.15 -3.82
CA ALA A 44 -10.67 8.56 -3.75
C ALA A 44 -10.61 10.07 -3.49
N SER A 45 -9.76 10.51 -2.55
CA SER A 45 -9.67 11.94 -2.23
C SER A 45 -9.01 12.78 -3.33
N LEU A 46 -8.43 12.12 -4.34
CA LEU A 46 -7.81 12.71 -5.51
C LEU A 46 -7.82 11.74 -6.70
N PRO A 47 -7.78 12.27 -7.95
CA PRO A 47 -7.60 11.44 -9.14
C PRO A 47 -6.30 10.63 -9.07
N PHE A 48 -6.32 9.39 -9.53
CA PHE A 48 -5.18 8.46 -9.43
C PHE A 48 -3.85 9.04 -9.94
N HIS A 49 -3.88 9.76 -11.06
CA HIS A 49 -2.69 10.37 -11.67
C HIS A 49 -2.09 11.54 -10.85
N ARG A 50 -2.76 11.98 -9.78
CA ARG A 50 -2.24 12.98 -8.83
C ARG A 50 -1.75 12.35 -7.53
N ALA A 51 -1.88 11.03 -7.36
CA ALA A 51 -1.44 10.36 -6.15
C ALA A 51 0.07 10.44 -5.99
N VAL A 52 0.50 10.81 -4.79
CA VAL A 52 1.91 10.83 -4.41
C VAL A 52 2.24 9.59 -3.58
N PRO A 53 3.44 9.00 -3.73
CA PRO A 53 3.85 7.84 -2.95
C PRO A 53 3.78 8.11 -1.43
N SER A 54 3.25 7.16 -0.66
CA SER A 54 3.28 7.25 0.81
C SER A 54 4.70 7.08 1.36
N LEU A 55 4.88 7.39 2.65
CA LEU A 55 6.13 7.11 3.36
C LEU A 55 6.55 5.63 3.23
N THR A 56 5.59 4.70 3.21
CA THR A 56 5.89 3.28 3.03
C THR A 56 6.50 3.02 1.65
N HIS A 57 5.95 3.60 0.58
CA HIS A 57 6.53 3.48 -0.76
C HIS A 57 7.97 4.01 -0.78
N MET A 58 8.19 5.20 -0.21
CA MET A 58 9.51 5.81 -0.18
C MET A 58 10.50 5.02 0.68
N ALA A 59 10.05 4.42 1.79
CA ALA A 59 10.89 3.56 2.61
C ALA A 59 11.32 2.29 1.87
N LEU A 60 10.44 1.70 1.04
CA LEU A 60 10.80 0.54 0.21
C LEU A 60 11.87 0.91 -0.84
N VAL A 61 11.78 2.10 -1.43
CA VAL A 61 12.81 2.64 -2.32
C VAL A 61 14.15 2.74 -1.59
N GLU A 62 14.20 3.32 -0.40
CA GLU A 62 15.46 3.47 0.33
C GLU A 62 16.03 2.13 0.82
N LEU A 63 15.18 1.16 1.17
CA LEU A 63 15.61 -0.19 1.53
C LEU A 63 16.19 -0.95 0.33
N GLU A 64 15.66 -0.74 -0.87
CA GLU A 64 16.17 -1.32 -2.12
C GLU A 64 17.53 -0.68 -2.48
N LYS A 65 17.63 0.65 -2.46
CA LYS A 65 18.88 1.38 -2.69
C LYS A 65 19.99 0.98 -1.71
N ALA A 66 19.65 0.72 -0.45
CA ALA A 66 20.59 0.24 0.56
C ALA A 66 20.99 -1.24 0.37
N GLY A 67 20.45 -1.93 -0.63
CA GLY A 67 20.70 -3.35 -0.91
C GLY A 67 20.08 -4.31 0.11
N ILE A 68 19.19 -3.82 0.99
CA ILE A 68 18.55 -4.61 2.05
C ILE A 68 17.35 -5.36 1.48
N LEU A 69 16.49 -4.66 0.75
CA LEU A 69 15.31 -5.22 0.09
C LEU A 69 15.71 -5.88 -1.24
N LYS A 70 15.39 -7.17 -1.39
CA LYS A 70 15.76 -7.94 -2.59
C LYS A 70 14.65 -7.99 -3.63
N PHE A 71 13.39 -7.95 -3.18
CA PHE A 71 12.26 -8.02 -4.10
C PHE A 71 10.99 -7.46 -3.46
N VAL A 72 10.13 -6.88 -4.31
CA VAL A 72 8.78 -6.42 -3.94
C VAL A 72 7.77 -7.18 -4.78
N ILE A 73 6.78 -7.76 -4.13
CA ILE A 73 5.63 -8.40 -4.77
C ILE A 73 4.41 -7.57 -4.41
N SER A 74 3.79 -6.92 -5.40
CA SER A 74 2.55 -6.18 -5.21
C SER A 74 1.38 -6.93 -5.83
N GLN A 75 0.25 -6.90 -5.14
CA GLN A 75 -1.06 -7.24 -5.71
C GLN A 75 -1.56 -6.11 -6.62
#